data_AF-A0A1Z8YG36-F1
#
_entry.id   AF-A0A1Z8YG36-F1
#
_cell.length_a   1.000
_cell.length_b   1.000
_cell.length_c   1.000
_cell.angle_alpha   90.00
_cell.angle_beta   90.00
_cell.angle_gamma   90.00
#
_symmetry.space_group_name_H-M   'P 1'
#
loop_
_entity.id
_entity.type
_entity.pdbx_description
1 polymer ?
#
loop_
_entity_poly.entity_id
_entity_poly.type
_entity_poly.pdbx_seq_one_letter_code
_entity_poly.pdbx_strand_id
1 'polypeptide(L)'
;MAASLAGAASADFVDFTGQVTDLGGGVTAIDMFANFGSADNVFLNIFNSDVDNGGAGFQHDDFTTLSGGNGSWLPSQSADVAGLNSLFDSYVNAGYASIGASNSTSLDPNFLDNGDGLGPFLPATGGWFNGNPDNVISGSSVLIGHFVMANENVADFVFAGSIGWKASSETTQVEFGSSSWSVPAPGALALLGLGGLATRRRRTR
;
A
#
# COMPACT_ATOMS: atom_id res chain seq x y z
N MET A 1 -7.14 -2.98 43.47
CA MET A 1 -6.87 -4.03 42.47
C MET A 1 -6.49 -3.33 41.18
N ALA A 2 -5.21 -3.40 40.77
CA ALA A 2 -4.77 -2.88 39.48
C ALA A 2 -4.90 -4.02 38.47
N ALA A 3 -5.82 -3.89 37.51
CA ALA A 3 -5.91 -4.81 36.39
C ALA A 3 -4.80 -4.43 35.40
N SER A 4 -3.80 -5.29 35.24
CA SER A 4 -2.86 -5.20 34.13
C SER A 4 -3.60 -5.63 32.86
N LEU A 5 -3.93 -4.67 31.99
CA LEU A 5 -4.22 -4.98 30.59
C LEU A 5 -2.93 -5.53 29.97
N ALA A 6 -2.81 -6.85 29.87
CA ALA A 6 -1.87 -7.45 28.94
C ALA A 6 -2.43 -7.17 27.55
N GLY A 7 -1.89 -6.16 26.86
CA GLY A 7 -2.10 -6.05 25.42
C GLY A 7 -1.62 -7.34 24.80
N ALA A 8 -2.52 -8.10 24.18
CA ALA A 8 -2.13 -9.20 23.32
C ALA A 8 -1.35 -8.57 22.16
N ALA A 9 -0.02 -8.61 22.23
CA ALA A 9 0.80 -8.51 21.04
C ALA A 9 0.51 -9.78 20.25
N SER A 10 -0.45 -9.70 19.32
CA SER A 10 -0.58 -10.77 18.35
C SER A 10 0.61 -10.66 17.41
N ALA A 11 1.47 -11.68 17.44
CA ALA A 11 2.71 -11.78 16.68
C ALA A 11 2.47 -12.08 15.19
N ASP A 12 1.21 -12.06 14.75
CA ASP A 12 0.86 -12.48 13.40
C ASP A 12 1.09 -11.38 12.36
N PHE A 13 0.90 -10.11 12.70
CA PHE A 13 1.37 -9.03 11.81
C PHE A 13 2.90 -8.92 11.92
N VAL A 14 3.57 -8.99 10.78
CA VAL A 14 5.04 -8.99 10.70
C VAL A 14 5.54 -7.57 10.48
N ASP A 15 5.22 -6.98 9.33
CA ASP A 15 5.66 -5.65 8.92
C ASP A 15 4.90 -5.14 7.67
N PHE A 16 5.28 -3.94 7.23
CA PHE A 16 4.99 -3.46 5.88
C PHE A 16 6.21 -3.63 4.98
N THR A 17 5.98 -3.99 3.72
CA THR A 17 7.04 -4.02 2.69
C THR A 17 6.58 -3.32 1.43
N GLY A 18 7.51 -2.66 0.74
CA GLY A 18 7.27 -2.08 -0.58
C GLY A 18 8.01 -2.81 -1.69
N GLN A 19 7.34 -3.03 -2.82
CA GLN A 19 7.96 -3.44 -4.08
C GLN A 19 8.07 -2.23 -5.00
N VAL A 20 9.30 -1.85 -5.32
CA VAL A 20 9.59 -0.68 -6.17
C VAL A 20 9.77 -1.11 -7.62
N THR A 21 9.01 -0.50 -8.53
CA THR A 21 9.02 -0.82 -9.97
C THR A 21 9.13 0.46 -10.80
N ASP A 22 10.21 0.63 -11.57
CA ASP A 22 10.31 1.69 -12.59
C ASP A 22 9.36 1.36 -13.74
N LEU A 23 8.40 2.23 -14.00
CA LEU A 23 7.39 2.05 -15.05
C LEU A 23 7.83 2.66 -16.39
N GLY A 24 8.97 3.35 -16.41
CA GLY A 24 9.37 4.21 -17.50
C GLY A 24 8.63 5.55 -17.48
N GLY A 25 8.92 6.42 -18.45
CA GLY A 25 8.29 7.75 -18.53
C GLY A 25 8.67 8.72 -17.41
N GLY A 26 9.65 8.37 -16.57
CA GLY A 26 10.11 9.19 -15.45
C GLY A 26 9.37 8.93 -14.13
N VAL A 27 8.59 7.86 -14.05
CA VAL A 27 7.80 7.51 -12.87
C VAL A 27 8.04 6.09 -12.38
N THR A 28 7.85 5.91 -11.09
CA THR A 28 8.05 4.65 -10.37
C THR A 28 6.80 4.35 -9.55
N ALA A 29 6.39 3.09 -9.56
CA ALA A 29 5.37 2.56 -8.66
C ALA A 29 6.00 1.92 -7.43
N ILE A 30 5.33 2.07 -6.30
CA ILE A 30 5.60 1.33 -5.06
C ILE A 30 4.32 0.62 -4.66
N ASP A 31 4.33 -0.70 -4.79
CA ASP A 31 3.27 -1.57 -4.26
C ASP A 31 3.57 -1.85 -2.79
N MET A 32 2.68 -1.40 -1.90
CA MET A 32 2.82 -1.62 -0.47
C MET A 32 2.01 -2.84 -0.04
N PHE A 33 2.61 -3.66 0.80
CA PHE A 33 2.01 -4.89 1.33
C PHE A 33 2.03 -4.90 2.85
N ALA A 34 0.95 -5.41 3.45
CA ALA A 34 0.93 -5.85 4.84
C ALA A 34 1.26 -7.35 4.90
N ASN A 35 2.28 -7.71 5.68
CA ASN A 35 2.73 -9.08 5.78
C ASN A 35 2.28 -9.73 7.08
N PHE A 36 1.86 -10.98 6.98
CA PHE A 36 1.39 -11.79 8.08
C PHE A 36 2.16 -13.10 8.20
N GLY A 37 2.29 -13.59 9.43
CA GLY A 37 2.92 -14.88 9.75
C GLY A 37 2.09 -16.09 9.30
N SER A 38 0.78 -15.91 9.06
CA SER A 38 -0.11 -16.93 8.52
C SER A 38 -0.92 -16.41 7.33
N ALA A 39 -1.22 -17.30 6.38
CA ALA A 39 -2.12 -16.98 5.27
C ALA A 39 -3.60 -16.97 5.68
N ASP A 40 -3.93 -17.48 6.87
CA ASP A 40 -5.28 -17.46 7.41
C ASP A 40 -5.68 -16.08 7.95
N ASN A 41 -4.70 -15.22 8.24
CA ASN A 41 -4.96 -13.88 8.77
C ASN A 41 -5.85 -13.09 7.81
N VAL A 42 -6.87 -12.45 8.37
CA VAL A 42 -7.87 -11.68 7.61
C VAL A 42 -7.61 -10.19 7.82
N PHE A 43 -7.24 -9.51 6.74
CA PHE A 43 -7.10 -8.05 6.71
C PHE A 43 -8.47 -7.38 6.92
N LEU A 44 -8.49 -6.31 7.73
CA LEU A 44 -9.69 -5.49 7.92
C LEU A 44 -9.49 -4.07 7.40
N ASN A 45 -8.46 -3.39 7.90
CA ASN A 45 -8.23 -1.98 7.63
C ASN A 45 -6.79 -1.53 7.87
N ILE A 46 -6.42 -0.43 7.20
CA ILE A 46 -5.33 0.46 7.58
C ILE A 46 -5.93 1.72 8.21
N PHE A 47 -5.28 2.25 9.25
CA PHE A 47 -5.68 3.48 9.92
C PHE A 47 -4.46 4.20 10.49
N ASN A 48 -4.66 5.49 10.80
CA ASN A 48 -3.58 6.35 11.29
C ASN A 48 -2.35 6.30 10.34
N SER A 49 -2.60 6.28 9.03
CA SER A 49 -1.54 6.24 8.04
C SER A 49 -0.90 7.62 7.88
N ASP A 50 0.40 7.62 7.64
CA ASP A 50 1.18 8.77 7.23
C ASP A 50 2.04 8.33 6.05
N VAL A 51 1.72 8.85 4.87
CA VAL A 51 2.34 8.46 3.61
C VAL A 51 2.85 9.73 2.94
N ASP A 52 4.17 9.83 2.82
CA ASP A 52 4.84 11.00 2.26
C ASP A 52 5.79 10.58 1.14
N ASN A 53 6.01 11.51 0.21
CA ASN A 53 6.98 11.40 -0.87
C ASN A 53 7.79 12.69 -1.03
N GLY A 54 8.10 13.36 0.09
CA GLY A 54 8.77 14.65 0.10
C GLY A 54 7.86 15.82 -0.30
N GLY A 55 6.53 15.66 -0.20
CA GLY A 55 5.55 16.68 -0.57
C GLY A 55 5.39 16.95 -2.06
N ALA A 56 5.91 16.06 -2.94
CA ALA A 56 5.80 16.21 -4.39
C ALA A 56 4.43 15.78 -4.95
N GLY A 57 3.70 14.94 -4.21
CA GLY A 57 2.39 14.44 -4.59
C GLY A 57 2.48 13.19 -5.47
N PHE A 58 1.41 12.42 -5.47
CA PHE A 58 1.29 11.18 -6.20
C PHE A 58 0.63 11.40 -7.56
N GLN A 59 1.00 10.57 -8.51
CA GLN A 59 0.43 10.60 -9.85
C GLN A 59 -0.89 9.84 -9.87
N HIS A 60 -1.89 10.42 -10.54
CA HIS A 60 -3.17 9.77 -10.78
C HIS A 60 -3.47 9.71 -12.28
N ASP A 61 -4.00 8.57 -12.71
CA ASP A 61 -4.38 8.30 -14.10
C ASP A 61 -5.69 7.49 -14.10
N ASP A 62 -6.76 8.14 -13.66
CA ASP A 62 -8.05 7.54 -13.36
C ASP A 62 -9.22 8.30 -14.04
N PHE A 63 -10.45 7.82 -13.83
CA PHE A 63 -11.64 8.48 -14.40
C PHE A 63 -11.86 9.92 -13.92
N THR A 64 -11.34 10.32 -12.75
CA THR A 64 -11.54 11.67 -12.22
C THR A 64 -10.55 12.67 -12.82
N THR A 65 -9.40 12.21 -13.32
CA THR A 65 -8.42 13.06 -14.04
C THR A 65 -8.76 13.30 -15.52
N LEU A 66 -9.62 12.48 -16.15
CA LEU A 66 -9.97 12.59 -17.58
C LEU A 66 -10.46 13.98 -18.03
N SER A 67 -11.12 14.73 -17.14
CA SER A 67 -11.63 16.08 -17.42
C SER A 67 -10.78 17.19 -16.78
N GLY A 68 -9.55 16.87 -16.37
CA GLY A 68 -8.67 17.77 -15.62
C GLY A 68 -9.05 17.92 -14.15
N GLY A 69 -9.85 17.00 -13.61
CA GLY A 69 -10.15 16.93 -12.19
C GLY A 69 -8.97 16.43 -11.37
N ASN A 70 -9.14 16.47 -10.04
CA ASN A 70 -8.18 15.85 -9.12
C ASN A 70 -8.31 14.32 -9.21
N GLY A 71 -7.19 13.61 -9.10
CA GLY A 71 -7.19 12.15 -9.02
C GLY A 71 -7.82 11.63 -7.73
N SER A 72 -8.24 10.37 -7.74
CA SER A 72 -8.91 9.69 -6.65
C SER A 72 -8.02 8.64 -6.02
N TRP A 73 -8.11 8.52 -4.69
CA TRP A 73 -7.47 7.42 -3.97
C TRP A 73 -8.25 6.10 -4.06
N LEU A 74 -9.44 6.10 -4.66
CA LEU A 74 -10.26 4.91 -4.79
C LEU A 74 -9.83 4.07 -6.00
N PRO A 75 -9.49 2.79 -5.81
CA PRO A 75 -9.13 1.88 -6.90
C PRO A 75 -10.30 1.63 -7.87
N SER A 76 -11.53 1.95 -7.45
CA SER A 76 -12.71 1.86 -8.30
C SER A 76 -12.74 2.89 -9.43
N GLN A 77 -11.95 3.96 -9.32
CA GLN A 77 -11.76 4.97 -10.37
C GLN A 77 -10.63 4.61 -11.33
N SER A 78 -9.77 3.67 -10.98
CA SER A 78 -8.66 3.20 -11.80
C SER A 78 -9.13 2.23 -12.88
N ALA A 79 -8.62 2.34 -14.11
CA ALA A 79 -8.99 1.45 -15.21
C ALA A 79 -7.95 1.40 -16.33
N ASP A 80 -7.90 0.26 -17.02
CA ASP A 80 -7.11 0.08 -18.25
C ASP A 80 -8.01 0.29 -19.48
N VAL A 81 -8.18 1.55 -19.87
CA VAL A 81 -8.98 1.95 -21.03
C VAL A 81 -8.23 2.97 -21.87
N ALA A 82 -8.66 3.23 -23.11
CA ALA A 82 -7.96 4.20 -23.95
C ALA A 82 -7.89 5.59 -23.28
N GLY A 83 -6.65 6.03 -22.99
CA GLY A 83 -6.38 7.31 -22.34
C GLY A 83 -6.18 7.24 -20.82
N LEU A 84 -6.33 6.06 -20.20
CA LEU A 84 -6.04 5.81 -18.78
C LEU A 84 -5.18 4.55 -18.65
N ASN A 85 -4.35 4.49 -17.62
CA ASN A 85 -3.56 3.33 -17.32
C ASN A 85 -3.44 3.15 -15.81
N SER A 86 -4.03 2.08 -15.30
CA SER A 86 -4.03 1.79 -13.87
C SER A 86 -2.63 1.54 -13.28
N LEU A 87 -1.64 1.22 -14.12
CA LEU A 87 -0.25 1.12 -13.68
C LEU A 87 0.36 2.48 -13.34
N PHE A 88 -0.18 3.57 -13.88
CA PHE A 88 0.32 4.94 -13.70
C PHE A 88 -0.53 5.75 -12.72
N ASP A 89 -1.51 5.09 -12.09
CA ASP A 89 -2.47 5.68 -11.18
C ASP A 89 -2.12 5.35 -9.73
N SER A 90 -2.37 6.26 -8.79
CA SER A 90 -2.12 6.00 -7.36
C SER A 90 -3.43 5.76 -6.65
N TYR A 91 -3.50 4.66 -5.90
CA TYR A 91 -4.70 4.31 -5.14
C TYR A 91 -4.35 3.49 -3.91
N VAL A 92 -5.23 3.56 -2.91
CA VAL A 92 -5.17 2.63 -1.78
C VAL A 92 -5.87 1.33 -2.12
N ASN A 93 -5.54 0.24 -1.45
CA ASN A 93 -6.18 -1.06 -1.67
C ASN A 93 -6.44 -1.76 -0.33
N ALA A 94 -7.56 -2.45 -0.22
CA ALA A 94 -7.89 -3.31 0.92
C ALA A 94 -7.66 -4.80 0.57
N GLY A 95 -6.62 -5.12 -0.21
CA GLY A 95 -6.25 -6.48 -0.61
C GLY A 95 -7.02 -7.08 -1.78
N TYR A 96 -7.78 -6.27 -2.52
CA TYR A 96 -8.50 -6.71 -3.70
C TYR A 96 -7.56 -6.92 -4.88
N ALA A 97 -7.64 -8.11 -5.50
CA ALA A 97 -6.84 -8.44 -6.68
C ALA A 97 -7.30 -7.70 -7.94
N SER A 98 -8.59 -7.36 -8.05
CA SER A 98 -9.12 -6.57 -9.16
C SER A 98 -9.07 -5.08 -8.84
N ILE A 99 -8.72 -4.28 -9.84
CA ILE A 99 -8.91 -2.83 -9.87
C ILE A 99 -10.23 -2.47 -10.58
N GLY A 100 -10.64 -1.21 -10.52
CA GLY A 100 -11.88 -0.72 -11.14
C GLY A 100 -13.12 -1.07 -10.34
N ALA A 101 -14.29 -0.98 -10.98
CA ALA A 101 -15.60 -0.96 -10.30
C ALA A 101 -15.91 -2.18 -9.39
N SER A 102 -15.20 -3.31 -9.54
CA SER A 102 -15.34 -4.48 -8.65
C SER A 102 -14.51 -4.39 -7.38
N ASN A 103 -13.61 -3.41 -7.27
CA ASN A 103 -12.84 -3.16 -6.05
C ASN A 103 -13.68 -2.35 -5.07
N SER A 104 -14.00 -2.95 -3.93
CA SER A 104 -14.79 -2.33 -2.85
C SER A 104 -13.93 -1.84 -1.68
N THR A 105 -12.69 -1.44 -1.93
CA THR A 105 -11.92 -0.64 -0.97
C THR A 105 -12.67 0.65 -0.65
N SER A 106 -12.81 0.97 0.62
CA SER A 106 -13.51 2.18 1.10
C SER A 106 -12.55 3.03 1.93
N LEU A 107 -12.68 4.35 1.79
CA LEU A 107 -11.89 5.33 2.52
C LEU A 107 -12.57 5.66 3.85
N ASP A 108 -11.76 5.97 4.86
CA ASP A 108 -12.27 6.49 6.13
C ASP A 108 -12.71 7.96 6.03
N PRO A 109 -13.39 8.50 7.06
CA PRO A 109 -13.85 9.90 7.04
C PRO A 109 -12.75 10.95 6.94
N ASN A 110 -11.48 10.64 7.26
CA ASN A 110 -10.39 11.61 7.13
C ASN A 110 -10.10 11.95 5.66
N PHE A 111 -10.45 11.06 4.72
CA PHE A 111 -10.46 11.37 3.29
C PHE A 111 -11.65 12.25 2.88
N LEU A 112 -12.82 12.07 3.51
CA LEU A 112 -14.01 12.89 3.24
C LEU A 112 -13.80 14.34 3.64
N ASP A 113 -13.27 14.56 4.85
CA ASP A 113 -12.97 15.88 5.38
C ASP A 113 -11.79 16.58 4.66
N ASN A 114 -11.07 15.85 3.79
CA ASN A 114 -9.90 16.32 3.06
C ASN A 114 -10.04 16.12 1.54
N GLY A 115 -11.16 16.59 1.00
CA GLY A 115 -11.39 16.61 -0.45
C GLY A 115 -12.07 15.37 -1.01
N ASP A 116 -12.85 14.65 -0.20
CA ASP A 116 -13.65 13.47 -0.64
C ASP A 116 -12.81 12.36 -1.27
N GLY A 117 -11.59 12.18 -0.78
CA GLY A 117 -10.66 11.19 -1.33
C GLY A 117 -10.03 11.59 -2.66
N LEU A 118 -10.08 12.87 -3.02
CA LEU A 118 -9.48 13.42 -4.22
C LEU A 118 -8.25 14.28 -3.90
N GLY A 119 -7.28 14.26 -4.81
CA GLY A 119 -6.08 15.09 -4.75
C GLY A 119 -4.80 14.27 -4.63
N PRO A 120 -3.65 14.92 -4.85
CA PRO A 120 -2.36 14.24 -5.02
C PRO A 120 -1.72 13.76 -3.71
N PHE A 121 -2.38 13.93 -2.55
CA PHE A 121 -1.81 13.58 -1.24
C PHE A 121 -2.81 12.77 -0.43
N LEU A 122 -2.30 11.81 0.35
CA LEU A 122 -3.12 11.18 1.39
C LEU A 122 -3.29 12.16 2.56
N PRO A 123 -4.49 12.19 3.18
CA PRO A 123 -4.70 12.92 4.41
C PRO A 123 -3.87 12.30 5.54
N ALA A 124 -3.30 13.16 6.38
CA ALA A 124 -2.66 12.71 7.61
C ALA A 124 -3.65 11.92 8.47
N THR A 125 -3.18 10.83 9.07
CA THR A 125 -3.99 9.89 9.86
C THR A 125 -5.11 9.19 9.07
N GLY A 126 -5.06 9.23 7.75
CA GLY A 126 -6.01 8.55 6.87
C GLY A 126 -6.10 7.05 7.12
N GLY A 127 -7.19 6.47 6.64
CA GLY A 127 -7.41 5.04 6.70
C GLY A 127 -8.27 4.56 5.55
N TRP A 128 -8.20 3.26 5.29
CA TRP A 128 -9.05 2.58 4.32
C TRP A 128 -9.28 1.15 4.76
N PHE A 129 -10.37 0.58 4.30
CA PHE A 129 -10.86 -0.70 4.79
C PHE A 129 -11.57 -1.49 3.71
N ASN A 130 -11.78 -2.76 3.99
CA ASN A 130 -12.61 -3.62 3.17
C ASN A 130 -14.09 -3.19 3.28
N GLY A 131 -14.61 -2.53 2.24
CA GLY A 131 -16.00 -2.07 2.18
C GLY A 131 -17.03 -3.17 1.90
N ASN A 132 -16.60 -4.39 1.59
CA ASN A 132 -17.46 -5.56 1.44
C ASN A 132 -17.00 -6.69 2.38
N PRO A 133 -17.52 -6.75 3.62
CA PRO A 133 -17.08 -7.71 4.62
C PRO A 133 -17.40 -9.17 4.26
N ASP A 134 -18.32 -9.42 3.31
CA ASP A 134 -18.58 -10.77 2.80
C ASP A 134 -17.40 -11.31 1.96
N ASN A 135 -16.58 -10.41 1.42
CA ASN A 135 -15.32 -10.78 0.76
C ASN A 135 -14.21 -10.89 1.81
N VAL A 136 -13.85 -12.11 2.19
CA VAL A 136 -12.76 -12.35 3.14
C VAL A 136 -11.43 -12.09 2.44
N ILE A 137 -10.74 -11.04 2.86
CA ILE A 137 -9.40 -10.70 2.38
C ILE A 137 -8.39 -11.38 3.32
N SER A 138 -7.82 -12.50 2.89
CA SER A 138 -6.79 -13.21 3.64
C SER A 138 -5.56 -13.49 2.80
N GLY A 139 -4.43 -13.67 3.48
CA GLY A 139 -3.17 -14.00 2.84
C GLY A 139 -1.97 -13.61 3.69
N SER A 140 -0.82 -14.22 3.40
CA SER A 140 0.44 -13.91 4.08
C SER A 140 1.02 -12.56 3.66
N SER A 141 0.56 -12.01 2.53
CA SER A 141 0.92 -10.70 2.03
C SER A 141 -0.29 -10.11 1.32
N VAL A 142 -0.76 -8.96 1.79
CA VAL A 142 -1.97 -8.30 1.29
C VAL A 142 -1.58 -6.95 0.72
N LEU A 143 -1.90 -6.69 -0.55
CA LEU A 143 -1.66 -5.39 -1.19
C LEU A 143 -2.52 -4.33 -0.52
N ILE A 144 -1.88 -3.32 0.07
CA ILE A 144 -2.54 -2.23 0.80
C ILE A 144 -2.54 -0.89 0.05
N GLY A 145 -1.74 -0.77 -1.00
CA GLY A 145 -1.74 0.44 -1.84
C GLY A 145 -0.76 0.33 -2.99
N HIS A 146 -1.04 1.11 -4.04
CA HIS A 146 -0.20 1.27 -5.21
C HIS A 146 0.09 2.76 -5.34
N PHE A 147 1.35 3.16 -5.21
CA PHE A 147 1.76 4.56 -5.14
C PHE A 147 2.70 4.90 -6.29
N VAL A 148 2.26 5.76 -7.19
CA VAL A 148 3.02 6.19 -8.37
C VAL A 148 3.54 7.61 -8.16
N MET A 149 4.82 7.84 -8.45
CA MET A 149 5.46 9.14 -8.29
C MET A 149 6.61 9.34 -9.26
N ALA A 150 7.07 10.58 -9.41
CA ALA A 150 8.27 10.89 -10.17
C ALA A 150 9.51 10.22 -9.56
N ASN A 151 10.41 9.72 -10.42
CA ASN A 151 11.60 8.95 -10.03
C ASN A 151 12.51 9.67 -9.04
N GLU A 152 12.56 11.00 -9.11
CA GLU A 152 13.39 11.83 -8.21
C GLU A 152 12.91 11.83 -6.76
N ASN A 153 11.63 11.54 -6.50
CA ASN A 153 11.02 11.59 -5.16
C ASN A 153 10.95 10.20 -4.49
N VAL A 154 11.33 9.14 -5.21
CA VAL A 154 11.23 7.76 -4.71
C VAL A 154 12.05 7.57 -3.42
N ALA A 155 13.19 8.23 -3.30
CA ALA A 155 14.04 8.13 -2.11
C ALA A 155 13.41 8.75 -0.85
N ASP A 156 12.44 9.65 -1.03
CA ASP A 156 11.73 10.33 0.05
C ASP A 156 10.44 9.61 0.45
N PHE A 157 10.11 8.50 -0.21
CA PHE A 157 8.90 7.75 0.11
C PHE A 157 8.99 7.06 1.47
N VAL A 158 8.01 7.36 2.32
CA VAL A 158 7.80 6.72 3.61
C VAL A 158 6.33 6.34 3.73
N PHE A 159 6.09 5.10 4.12
CA PHE A 159 4.80 4.59 4.52
C PHE A 159 4.85 4.25 6.00
N ALA A 160 4.04 4.89 6.82
CA ALA A 160 3.82 4.52 8.21
C ALA A 160 2.32 4.35 8.46
N GLY A 161 1.94 3.41 9.32
CA GLY A 161 0.53 3.22 9.62
C GLY A 161 0.28 2.15 10.66
N SER A 162 -1.01 2.01 10.99
CA SER A 162 -1.52 0.94 11.83
C SER A 162 -2.48 0.07 11.03
N ILE A 163 -2.58 -1.18 11.41
CA ILE A 163 -3.39 -2.20 10.73
C ILE A 163 -4.29 -2.91 11.75
N GLY A 164 -5.52 -3.20 11.34
CA GLY A 164 -6.42 -4.10 12.04
C GLY A 164 -6.62 -5.38 11.25
N TRP A 165 -6.57 -6.52 11.94
CA TRP A 165 -6.79 -7.84 11.33
C TRP A 165 -7.48 -8.80 12.31
N LYS A 166 -7.83 -9.99 11.80
CA LYS A 166 -8.25 -11.14 12.62
C LYS A 166 -7.33 -12.32 12.36
N ALA A 167 -7.14 -13.18 13.36
CA ALA A 167 -6.35 -14.40 13.21
C ALA A 167 -6.90 -15.34 12.10
N SER A 168 -8.22 -15.38 11.90
CA SER A 168 -8.85 -16.09 10.78
C SER A 168 -10.28 -15.60 10.48
N SER A 169 -10.93 -16.17 9.46
CA SER A 169 -12.34 -15.94 9.15
C SER A 169 -13.26 -16.30 10.32
N GLU A 170 -12.89 -17.35 11.06
CA GLU A 170 -13.68 -17.94 12.16
C GLU A 170 -13.59 -17.14 13.47
N THR A 171 -12.58 -16.27 13.60
CA THR A 171 -12.42 -15.46 14.81
C THR A 171 -13.16 -14.13 14.69
N THR A 172 -13.61 -13.61 15.83
CA THR A 172 -14.26 -12.30 15.96
C THR A 172 -13.36 -11.28 16.65
N GLN A 173 -12.32 -11.73 17.34
CA GLN A 173 -11.34 -10.84 17.98
C GLN A 173 -10.55 -10.10 16.91
N VAL A 174 -10.50 -8.77 17.05
CA VAL A 174 -9.67 -7.90 16.23
C VAL A 174 -8.35 -7.66 16.96
N GLU A 175 -7.28 -7.71 16.19
CA GLU A 175 -5.91 -7.50 16.60
C GLU A 175 -5.35 -6.29 15.86
N PHE A 176 -4.33 -5.66 16.46
CA PHE A 176 -3.76 -4.41 15.97
C PHE A 176 -2.25 -4.42 16.03
N GLY A 177 -1.64 -3.65 15.14
CA GLY A 177 -0.20 -3.57 14.94
C GLY A 177 0.13 -2.33 14.14
N SER A 178 1.38 -1.92 14.20
CA SER A 178 1.88 -0.77 13.46
C SER A 178 3.30 -1.04 13.00
N SER A 179 3.64 -0.46 11.87
CA SER A 179 4.98 -0.52 11.31
C SER A 179 5.19 0.66 10.37
N SER A 180 6.42 0.81 9.90
CA SER A 180 6.75 1.72 8.83
C SER A 180 7.73 1.06 7.86
N TRP A 181 7.68 1.53 6.63
CA TRP A 181 8.58 1.15 5.56
C TRP A 181 9.02 2.40 4.82
N SER A 182 10.28 2.45 4.45
CA SER A 182 10.82 3.49 3.59
C SER A 182 11.68 2.85 2.50
N VAL A 183 11.82 3.53 1.38
CA VAL A 183 12.65 3.05 0.29
C VAL A 183 14.09 2.90 0.80
N PRO A 184 14.71 1.72 0.70
CA PRO A 184 16.10 1.54 1.09
C PRO A 184 17.00 2.48 0.30
N ALA A 185 17.99 3.08 0.98
CA ALA A 185 18.90 4.03 0.34
C ALA A 185 19.43 3.50 -1.01
N PRO A 186 19.55 4.32 -2.06
CA PRO A 186 19.87 3.87 -3.43
C PRO A 186 21.11 2.95 -3.53
N GLY A 187 22.10 3.12 -2.64
CA GLY A 187 23.27 2.25 -2.54
C GLY A 187 22.97 0.80 -2.17
N ALA A 188 21.91 0.53 -1.39
CA ALA A 188 21.48 -0.82 -1.04
C ALA A 188 20.81 -1.55 -2.22
N LEU A 189 20.04 -0.84 -3.04
CA LEU A 189 19.43 -1.38 -4.25
C LEU A 189 20.48 -1.68 -5.34
N ALA A 190 21.47 -0.79 -5.51
CA ALA A 190 22.59 -1.01 -6.43
C ALA A 190 23.47 -2.20 -6.01
N LEU A 191 23.71 -2.39 -4.70
CA LEU A 191 24.51 -3.51 -4.20
C LEU A 191 23.82 -4.87 -4.40
N LEU A 192 22.48 -4.93 -4.31
CA LEU A 192 21.71 -6.14 -4.64
C LEU A 192 21.83 -6.48 -6.14
N GLY A 193 21.78 -5.48 -7.01
CA GLY A 193 22.01 -5.65 -8.45
C GLY A 193 23.45 -6.10 -8.79
N LEU A 194 24.46 -5.57 -8.09
CA LEU A 194 25.87 -5.92 -8.29
C LEU A 194 26.28 -7.26 -7.66
N GLY A 195 25.66 -7.67 -6.55
CA GLY A 195 25.91 -8.96 -5.89
C GLY A 195 25.53 -10.16 -6.76
N GLY A 196 24.51 -10.02 -7.62
CA GLY A 196 24.13 -11.03 -8.61
C GLY A 196 25.15 -11.22 -9.74
N LEU A 197 25.92 -10.18 -10.07
CA LEU A 197 26.93 -10.21 -11.15
C LEU A 197 28.31 -10.73 -10.70
N ALA A 198 28.60 -10.75 -9.40
CA ALA A 198 29.92 -11.15 -8.89
C ALA A 198 30.20 -12.67 -8.90
N THR A 199 29.21 -13.52 -9.20
CA THR A 199 29.34 -14.99 -9.08
C THR A 199 29.39 -15.69 -10.45
N ARG A 200 30.37 -15.36 -11.30
CA ARG A 200 30.74 -16.23 -12.43
C ARG A 200 32.24 -16.50 -12.46
N ARG A 201 32.72 -17.30 -11.49
CA ARG A 201 34.09 -17.82 -11.50
C ARG A 201 34.21 -18.88 -12.60
N ARG A 202 34.73 -18.48 -13.76
CA ARG A 202 35.03 -19.37 -14.89
C ARG A 202 36.16 -20.33 -14.45
N ARG A 203 35.80 -21.57 -14.11
CA ARG A 203 36.77 -22.67 -13.98
C ARG A 203 37.09 -23.16 -15.39
N THR A 204 38.27 -22.83 -15.90
CA THR A 204 38.85 -23.47 -17.09
C THR A 204 40.01 -24.34 -16.63
N ARG A 205 39.95 -25.63 -17.00
CA ARG A 205 41.08 -26.57 -16.98
C ARG A 205 42.02 -26.27 -18.13
#